data_AF-A0A813LHQ7-F1
#
_entry.id   AF-A0A813LHQ7-F1
#
_cell.length_a   1.000
_cell.length_b   1.000
_cell.length_c   1.000
_cell.angle_alpha   90.00
_cell.angle_beta   90.00
_cell.angle_gamma   90.00
#
_symmetry.space_group_name_H-M   'P 1'
#
loop_
_entity.id
_entity.type
_entity.pdbx_description
1 polymer ?
#
loop_
_entity_poly.entity_id
_entity_poly.type
_entity_poly.pdbx_seq_one_letter_code
_entity_poly.pdbx_strand_id
1 'polypeptide(L)'
;VQEPAVSAVWFLCVGGAVQNSMDLQRVLFAFGRRGALRWDLRKCYKISRRPLGAGGCGEVFLGQSRIKGVQGALPAEAGEDTTQELDVLTVKQTAVKLLKKNPARADEAAVKSEIDFLAQSRGHPNITALFGVFCFWGDSDSSDNSDDSDPRVPECPDLSTSQLRWGIVMELCPCGDLHDFLISNGSVSEAACLEI
;
A
#
# COMPACT_ATOMS: atom_id res chain seq x y z
N VAL A 1 31.30 -18.35 -8.21
CA VAL A 1 30.10 -17.91 -7.47
C VAL A 1 30.49 -16.60 -6.81
N GLN A 2 29.98 -15.49 -7.34
CA GLN A 2 30.31 -14.14 -6.85
C GLN A 2 29.55 -13.94 -5.54
N GLU A 3 30.26 -13.69 -4.43
CA GLU A 3 29.61 -13.37 -3.16
C GLU A 3 28.68 -12.17 -3.37
N PRO A 4 27.41 -12.23 -2.92
CA PRO A 4 26.53 -11.09 -2.99
C PRO A 4 27.18 -9.95 -2.20
N ALA A 5 27.39 -8.81 -2.88
CA ALA A 5 27.95 -7.62 -2.26
C ALA A 5 27.21 -7.31 -0.96
N VAL A 6 27.96 -7.12 0.13
CA VAL A 6 27.42 -6.83 1.46
C VAL A 6 26.37 -5.74 1.34
N SER A 7 25.12 -6.09 1.62
CA SER A 7 23.98 -5.18 1.54
C SER A 7 24.20 -4.03 2.53
N ALA A 8 24.55 -2.86 2.01
CA ALA A 8 24.75 -1.67 2.81
C ALA A 8 23.42 -1.28 3.48
N VAL A 9 23.41 -1.29 4.82
CA VAL A 9 22.27 -0.81 5.61
C VAL A 9 22.47 0.68 5.86
N TRP A 10 21.50 1.48 5.43
CA TRP A 10 21.49 2.92 5.64
C TRP A 10 20.58 3.27 6.81
N PHE A 11 21.09 4.05 7.76
CA PHE A 11 20.30 4.56 8.88
C PHE A 11 20.00 6.05 8.64
N LEU A 12 18.72 6.40 8.67
CA LEU A 12 18.27 7.79 8.67
C LEU A 12 17.94 8.20 10.10
N CYS A 13 18.83 8.95 10.74
CA CYS A 13 18.60 9.53 12.05
C CYS A 13 17.89 10.88 11.92
N VAL A 14 16.68 11.00 12.46
CA VAL A 14 15.90 12.24 12.44
C VAL A 14 15.81 12.78 13.86
N GLY A 15 16.43 13.93 14.12
CA GLY A 15 16.47 14.55 15.45
C GLY A 15 15.22 15.38 15.78
N GLY A 16 14.78 15.34 17.04
CA GLY A 16 13.67 16.16 17.58
C GLY A 16 12.50 15.35 18.18
N ALA A 17 11.50 16.04 18.77
CA ALA A 17 10.24 15.44 19.23
C ALA A 17 9.32 15.14 18.01
N VAL A 18 9.72 14.17 17.19
CA VAL A 18 9.14 13.91 15.85
C VAL A 18 8.13 12.76 15.88
N GLN A 19 7.57 12.39 17.04
CA GLN A 19 6.67 11.20 17.12
C GLN A 19 5.46 11.28 16.18
N ASN A 20 5.11 12.46 15.65
CA ASN A 20 4.13 12.64 14.59
C ASN A 20 4.45 13.83 13.64
N SER A 21 5.72 14.14 13.36
CA SER A 21 5.98 15.24 12.42
C SER A 21 5.57 14.84 11.00
N MET A 22 4.76 15.69 10.38
CA MET A 22 4.30 15.54 9.02
C MET A 22 5.46 15.48 8.02
N ASP A 23 6.55 16.17 8.31
CA ASP A 23 7.74 16.19 7.44
C ASP A 23 8.45 14.83 7.43
N LEU A 24 8.55 14.16 8.58
CA LEU A 24 9.05 12.79 8.61
C LEU A 24 8.16 11.86 7.78
N GLN A 25 6.83 11.99 7.91
CA GLN A 25 5.92 11.20 7.08
C GLN A 25 6.12 11.51 5.60
N ARG A 26 6.21 12.78 5.18
CA ARG A 26 6.52 13.16 3.78
C ARG A 26 7.77 12.47 3.26
N VAL A 27 8.86 12.49 4.03
CA VAL A 27 10.13 11.84 3.66
C VAL A 27 9.96 10.32 3.56
N LEU A 28 9.32 9.67 4.54
CA LEU A 28 9.07 8.22 4.51
C LEU A 28 8.17 7.81 3.34
N PHE A 29 7.21 8.65 2.96
CA PHE A 29 6.39 8.45 1.78
C PHE A 29 7.20 8.59 0.50
N ALA A 30 8.02 9.64 0.37
CA ALA A 30 8.90 9.82 -0.79
C ALA A 30 9.82 8.61 -0.99
N PHE A 31 10.34 8.01 0.08
CA PHE A 31 11.08 6.76 0.01
C PHE A 31 10.20 5.55 -0.33
N GLY A 32 9.03 5.44 0.29
CA GLY A 32 8.08 4.35 0.02
C GLY A 32 7.65 4.27 -1.45
N ARG A 33 7.38 5.42 -2.08
CA ARG A 33 7.09 5.54 -3.52
C ARG A 33 8.23 5.05 -4.42
N ARG A 34 9.46 4.99 -3.89
CA ARG A 34 10.66 4.48 -4.57
C ARG A 34 10.99 3.03 -4.20
N GLY A 35 10.06 2.33 -3.54
CA GLY A 35 10.22 0.92 -3.17
C GLY A 35 10.87 0.68 -1.81
N ALA A 36 11.13 1.73 -1.00
CA ALA A 36 11.68 1.53 0.33
C ALA A 36 10.70 0.77 1.23
N LEU A 37 11.21 -0.24 1.94
CA LEU A 37 10.43 -1.10 2.82
C LEU A 37 10.10 -0.42 4.15
N ARG A 38 8.83 -0.48 4.56
CA ARG A 38 8.31 0.12 5.80
C ARG A 38 7.64 -0.91 6.70
N TRP A 39 7.50 -0.60 7.98
CA TRP A 39 6.96 -1.54 9.00
C TRP A 39 5.68 -1.05 9.68
N ASP A 40 5.23 0.15 9.32
CA ASP A 40 4.21 0.92 10.01
C ASP A 40 2.85 0.93 9.28
N LEU A 41 2.57 -0.10 8.46
CA LEU A 41 1.36 -0.17 7.63
C LEU A 41 0.07 0.14 8.41
N ARG A 42 -0.14 -0.53 9.56
CA ARG A 42 -1.34 -0.36 10.40
C ARG A 42 -1.42 1.00 11.10
N LYS A 43 -0.27 1.70 11.25
CA LYS A 43 -0.24 3.07 11.78
C LYS A 43 -0.63 4.07 10.69
N CYS A 44 -0.22 3.82 9.45
CA CYS A 44 -0.50 4.68 8.30
C CYS A 44 -1.86 4.45 7.67
N TYR A 45 -2.41 3.22 7.74
CA TYR A 45 -3.63 2.86 7.02
C TYR A 45 -4.57 2.02 7.89
N LYS A 46 -5.87 2.26 7.72
CA LYS A 46 -6.94 1.35 8.12
C LYS A 46 -7.35 0.53 6.90
N ILE A 47 -7.17 -0.78 6.96
CA ILE A 47 -7.50 -1.70 5.85
C ILE A 47 -8.90 -2.27 6.07
N SER A 48 -9.72 -2.36 5.01
CA SER A 48 -11.03 -2.99 5.06
C SER A 48 -10.93 -4.48 5.38
N ARG A 49 -12.01 -5.04 5.96
CA ARG A 49 -12.10 -6.50 6.19
C ARG A 49 -12.42 -7.28 4.92
N ARG A 50 -13.22 -6.69 4.03
CA ARG A 50 -13.63 -7.31 2.77
C ARG A 50 -12.60 -6.98 1.67
N PRO A 51 -12.09 -7.98 0.93
CA PRO A 51 -11.25 -7.74 -0.23
C PRO A 51 -12.07 -7.15 -1.38
N LEU A 52 -11.45 -6.26 -2.15
CA LEU A 52 -11.94 -5.74 -3.43
C LEU A 52 -11.75 -6.78 -4.54
N GLY A 53 -10.66 -7.55 -4.49
CA GLY A 53 -10.35 -8.60 -5.45
C GLY A 53 -9.30 -9.56 -4.90
N ALA A 54 -9.21 -10.75 -5.49
CA ALA A 54 -8.28 -11.80 -5.09
C ALA A 54 -7.64 -12.45 -6.31
N GLY A 55 -6.38 -12.84 -6.19
CA GLY A 55 -5.62 -13.47 -7.26
C GLY A 55 -4.54 -14.43 -6.78
N GLY A 56 -3.76 -14.95 -7.73
CA GLY A 56 -2.71 -15.94 -7.47
C GLY A 56 -1.66 -15.49 -6.45
N CYS A 57 -1.36 -14.19 -6.38
CA CYS A 57 -0.29 -13.64 -5.54
C CYS A 57 -0.79 -13.02 -4.23
N GLY A 58 -2.10 -12.87 -4.04
CA GLY A 58 -2.64 -12.20 -2.85
C GLY A 58 -4.03 -11.61 -3.07
N GLU A 59 -4.40 -10.71 -2.18
CA GLU A 59 -5.71 -10.08 -2.13
C GLU A 59 -5.56 -8.56 -2.06
N VAL A 60 -6.48 -7.84 -2.68
CA VAL A 60 -6.50 -6.37 -2.68
C VAL A 60 -7.63 -5.91 -1.79
N PHE A 61 -7.35 -4.98 -0.89
CA PHE A 61 -8.29 -4.40 0.05
C PHE A 61 -8.39 -2.89 -0.13
N LEU A 62 -9.50 -2.31 0.33
CA LEU A 62 -9.63 -0.87 0.44
C LEU A 62 -8.84 -0.39 1.66
N GLY A 63 -7.84 0.46 1.44
CA GLY A 63 -7.13 1.19 2.47
C GLY A 63 -7.70 2.58 2.68
N GLN A 64 -7.70 3.05 3.92
CA GLN A 64 -8.01 4.42 4.28
C GLN A 64 -6.80 5.03 5.02
N SER A 65 -6.25 6.11 4.49
CA SER A 65 -5.10 6.79 5.11
C SER A 65 -5.49 7.31 6.50
N ARG A 66 -4.64 7.03 7.49
CA ARG A 66 -4.72 7.56 8.86
C ARG A 66 -3.87 8.80 9.05
N ILE A 67 -3.04 9.14 8.06
CA ILE A 67 -2.16 10.29 8.15
C ILE A 67 -3.05 11.51 8.01
N LYS A 68 -3.09 12.29 9.09
CA LYS A 68 -3.82 13.56 9.08
C LYS A 68 -3.03 14.50 8.18
N GLY A 69 -3.38 14.54 6.90
CA GLY A 69 -2.95 15.62 6.01
C GLY A 69 -3.25 16.97 6.66
N VAL A 70 -2.51 18.00 6.27
CA VAL A 70 -2.89 19.38 6.53
C VAL A 70 -4.24 19.59 5.86
N GLN A 71 -5.35 19.38 6.59
CA GLN A 71 -6.69 19.84 6.21
C GLN A 71 -6.77 21.38 6.34
N GLY A 72 -5.69 22.07 5.98
CA GLY A 72 -5.63 23.52 5.85
C GLY A 72 -5.84 23.82 4.39
N ALA A 73 -7.05 24.30 4.07
CA ALA A 73 -7.43 25.01 2.85
C ALA A 73 -6.33 25.12 1.79
N LEU A 74 -6.42 24.30 0.74
CA LEU A 74 -5.82 24.69 -0.54
C LEU A 74 -6.45 26.04 -0.91
N PRO A 75 -5.67 27.13 -1.07
CA PRO A 75 -6.20 28.34 -1.69
C PRO A 75 -6.66 27.95 -3.09
N ALA A 76 -7.92 28.23 -3.42
CA ALA A 76 -8.60 27.80 -4.64
C ALA A 76 -8.04 28.43 -5.94
N GLU A 77 -6.84 29.02 -5.91
CA GLU A 77 -6.38 30.03 -6.86
C GLU A 77 -4.86 29.91 -7.13
N ALA A 78 -4.37 28.72 -7.47
CA ALA A 78 -2.98 28.54 -7.91
C ALA A 78 -2.91 27.87 -9.29
N GLY A 79 -2.80 28.74 -10.30
CA GLY A 79 -2.34 28.56 -11.68
C GLY A 79 -2.11 27.14 -12.24
N GLU A 80 -2.86 26.85 -13.29
CA GLU A 80 -2.63 25.80 -14.28
C GLU A 80 -1.18 25.86 -14.82
N ASP A 81 -0.41 24.79 -14.61
CA ASP A 81 0.76 24.31 -15.41
C ASP A 81 1.91 23.70 -14.60
N THR A 82 1.81 23.64 -13.27
CA THR A 82 2.77 22.83 -12.52
C THR A 82 2.25 21.40 -12.50
N THR A 83 2.96 20.46 -13.13
CA THR A 83 2.75 19.00 -12.98
C THR A 83 2.49 18.70 -11.51
N GLN A 84 1.21 18.52 -11.17
CA GLN A 84 0.74 18.44 -9.79
C GLN A 84 1.29 17.13 -9.24
N GLU A 85 2.43 17.19 -8.56
CA GLU A 85 2.91 16.05 -7.81
C GLU A 85 1.79 15.66 -6.85
N LEU A 86 1.20 14.48 -7.10
CA LEU A 86 0.13 13.94 -6.28
C LEU A 86 0.59 13.99 -4.81
N ASP A 87 -0.01 14.88 -4.00
CA ASP A 87 0.31 14.94 -2.57
C ASP A 87 -0.29 13.70 -1.93
N VAL A 88 0.52 12.64 -1.85
CA VAL A 88 0.13 11.33 -1.34
C VAL A 88 -0.47 11.42 0.07
N LEU A 89 -0.13 12.46 0.84
CA LEU A 89 -0.70 12.67 2.17
C LEU A 89 -2.14 13.15 2.18
N THR A 90 -2.66 13.62 1.04
CA THR A 90 -4.07 14.02 0.85
C THR A 90 -4.94 12.86 0.36
N VAL A 91 -4.34 11.77 -0.11
CA VAL A 91 -5.06 10.61 -0.64
C VAL A 91 -5.79 9.90 0.50
N LYS A 92 -7.13 9.99 0.49
CA LYS A 92 -7.99 9.42 1.54
C LYS A 92 -8.13 7.92 1.43
N GLN A 93 -8.18 7.39 0.21
CA GLN A 93 -8.45 5.99 -0.08
C GLN A 93 -7.38 5.42 -1.01
N THR A 94 -6.97 4.19 -0.75
CA THR A 94 -5.89 3.50 -1.47
C THR A 94 -6.28 2.06 -1.74
N ALA A 95 -5.65 1.43 -2.73
CA ALA A 95 -5.69 -0.02 -2.86
C ALA A 95 -4.51 -0.61 -2.06
N VAL A 96 -4.77 -1.64 -1.26
CA VAL A 96 -3.76 -2.32 -0.44
C VAL A 96 -3.72 -3.78 -0.84
N LYS A 97 -2.69 -4.16 -1.61
CA LYS A 97 -2.45 -5.55 -2.02
C LYS A 97 -1.66 -6.26 -0.93
N LEU A 98 -2.28 -7.20 -0.23
CA LEU A 98 -1.64 -8.06 0.75
C LEU A 98 -1.24 -9.37 0.10
N LEU A 99 0.05 -9.68 0.16
CA LEU A 99 0.58 -10.88 -0.46
C LEU A 99 0.29 -12.12 0.38
N LYS A 100 0.25 -13.29 -0.27
CA LYS A 100 0.01 -14.57 0.40
C LYS A 100 1.02 -14.82 1.52
N LYS A 101 0.57 -15.53 2.55
CA LYS A 101 1.42 -16.05 3.61
C LYS A 101 2.41 -17.06 2.99
N ASN A 102 3.70 -16.94 3.33
CA ASN A 102 4.80 -17.77 2.83
C ASN A 102 4.86 -17.80 1.30
N PRO A 103 5.19 -16.68 0.64
CA PRO A 103 5.49 -16.72 -0.78
C PRO A 103 6.58 -17.76 -1.03
N ALA A 104 6.41 -18.61 -2.04
CA ALA A 104 7.53 -19.42 -2.52
C ALA A 104 8.66 -18.48 -2.97
N ARG A 105 9.92 -18.94 -3.04
CA ARG A 105 11.03 -18.09 -3.51
C ARG A 105 10.75 -17.44 -4.88
N ALA A 106 10.05 -18.15 -5.75
CA ALA A 106 9.61 -17.63 -7.05
C ALA A 106 8.65 -16.45 -6.91
N ASP A 107 7.75 -16.50 -5.91
CA ASP A 107 6.80 -15.43 -5.63
C ASP A 107 7.52 -14.19 -5.08
N GLU A 108 8.59 -14.35 -4.27
CA GLU A 108 9.39 -13.21 -3.79
C GLU A 108 10.06 -12.44 -4.94
N ALA A 109 10.62 -13.15 -5.92
CA ALA A 109 11.23 -12.53 -7.09
C ALA A 109 10.20 -11.78 -7.95
N ALA A 110 9.01 -12.35 -8.13
CA ALA A 110 7.91 -11.72 -8.83
C ALA A 110 7.45 -10.44 -8.10
N VAL A 111 7.32 -10.50 -6.78
CA VAL A 111 6.94 -9.35 -5.93
C VAL A 111 7.97 -8.23 -6.02
N LYS A 112 9.27 -8.54 -5.96
CA LYS A 112 10.33 -7.53 -6.15
C LYS A 112 10.26 -6.89 -7.53
N SER A 113 10.04 -7.69 -8.57
CA SER A 113 9.90 -7.18 -9.94
C SER A 113 8.68 -6.26 -10.10
N GLU A 114 7.56 -6.61 -9.46
CA GLU A 114 6.34 -5.77 -9.44
C GLU A 114 6.60 -4.43 -8.73
N ILE A 115 7.26 -4.46 -7.56
CA ILE A 115 7.65 -3.27 -6.81
C ILE A 115 8.59 -2.38 -7.63
N ASP A 116 9.62 -2.97 -8.24
CA ASP A 116 10.61 -2.25 -9.03
C ASP A 116 9.97 -1.57 -10.25
N PHE A 117 9.06 -2.27 -10.94
CA PHE A 117 8.30 -1.70 -12.05
C PHE A 117 7.48 -0.48 -11.59
N LEU A 118 6.70 -0.62 -10.52
CA LEU A 118 5.86 0.46 -10.00
C LEU A 118 6.67 1.64 -9.43
N ALA A 119 7.85 1.39 -8.86
CA ALA A 119 8.76 2.43 -8.39
C ALA A 119 9.40 3.19 -9.56
N GLN A 120 9.69 2.50 -10.67
CA GLN A 120 10.30 3.10 -11.87
C GLN A 120 9.30 3.86 -12.74
N SER A 121 8.02 3.50 -12.73
CA SER A 121 6.98 4.18 -13.50
C SER A 121 6.75 5.63 -13.07
N ARG A 122 7.19 6.01 -11.85
CA ARG A 122 7.23 7.40 -11.32
C ARG A 122 5.93 8.20 -11.49
N GLY A 123 4.77 7.53 -11.40
CA GLY A 123 3.47 8.21 -11.52
C GLY A 123 3.10 8.57 -12.96
N HIS A 124 3.53 7.77 -13.93
CA HIS A 124 2.98 7.82 -15.28
C HIS A 124 1.44 7.78 -15.25
N PRO A 125 0.73 8.64 -16.01
CA PRO A 125 -0.73 8.80 -15.88
C PRO A 125 -1.52 7.52 -16.11
N ASN A 126 -0.99 6.59 -16.92
CA ASN A 126 -1.64 5.33 -17.26
C ASN A 126 -1.12 4.13 -16.44
N ILE A 127 -0.34 4.37 -15.37
CA ILE A 127 0.16 3.34 -14.47
C ILE A 127 -0.16 3.76 -13.05
N THR A 128 -0.89 2.91 -12.33
CA THR A 128 -1.25 3.13 -10.92
C THR A 128 -0.03 3.52 -10.09
N ALA A 129 -0.15 4.62 -9.34
CA ALA A 129 0.97 5.11 -8.54
C ALA A 129 1.27 4.19 -7.34
N LEU A 130 2.55 3.90 -7.11
CA LEU A 130 3.02 3.28 -5.87
C LEU A 130 3.07 4.32 -4.75
N PHE A 131 2.45 4.02 -3.60
CA PHE A 131 2.52 4.85 -2.40
C PHE A 131 3.48 4.29 -1.34
N GLY A 132 3.67 2.96 -1.31
CA GLY A 132 4.65 2.37 -0.42
C GLY A 132 4.64 0.85 -0.41
N VAL A 133 5.77 0.29 0.04
CA VAL A 133 5.95 -1.14 0.27
C VAL A 133 6.11 -1.37 1.75
N PHE A 134 5.39 -2.34 2.28
CA PHE A 134 5.33 -2.62 3.71
C PHE A 134 5.62 -4.08 4.00
N CYS A 135 6.27 -4.31 5.13
CA CYS A 135 6.46 -5.59 5.76
C CYS A 135 5.88 -5.52 7.17
N PHE A 136 5.01 -6.44 7.54
CA PHE A 136 4.38 -6.41 8.85
C PHE A 136 4.12 -7.84 9.35
N TRP A 137 4.07 -7.99 10.66
CA TRP A 137 3.67 -9.25 11.27
C TRP A 137 2.16 -9.38 11.14
N GLY A 138 1.73 -10.37 10.36
CA GLY A 138 0.32 -10.72 10.23
C GLY A 138 -0.16 -11.43 11.48
N ASP A 139 -1.39 -11.14 11.88
CA ASP A 139 -2.05 -11.96 12.89
C ASP A 139 -2.20 -13.37 12.30
N SER A 140 -1.85 -14.38 13.10
CA SER A 140 -2.26 -15.76 12.81
C SER A 140 -3.77 -15.69 12.57
N ASP A 141 -4.24 -16.19 11.42
CA ASP A 141 -5.68 -16.29 11.21
C ASP A 141 -6.11 -17.44 12.12
N SER A 142 -6.24 -17.19 13.42
CA SER A 142 -7.06 -18.01 14.28
C SER A 142 -8.48 -17.79 13.76
N SER A 143 -8.80 -18.61 12.76
CA SER A 143 -10.15 -18.89 12.29
C SER A 143 -10.91 -19.61 13.41
N ASP A 144 -10.94 -18.99 14.57
CA ASP A 144 -11.64 -19.45 15.73
C ASP A 144 -13.04 -18.89 15.59
N ASN A 145 -13.88 -19.68 14.93
CA ASN A 145 -15.31 -19.75 15.22
C ASN A 145 -15.54 -20.28 16.66
N SER A 146 -14.69 -19.93 17.63
CA SER A 146 -14.90 -20.27 19.02
C SER A 146 -15.94 -19.30 19.56
N ASP A 147 -17.08 -19.90 19.85
CA ASP A 147 -18.28 -19.28 20.37
C ASP A 147 -17.98 -18.45 21.62
N ASP A 148 -18.61 -17.29 21.67
CA ASP A 148 -18.55 -16.21 22.64
C ASP A 148 -18.72 -16.70 24.09
N SER A 149 -17.66 -16.81 24.90
CA SER A 149 -17.79 -16.89 26.39
C SER A 149 -16.47 -16.90 27.21
N ASP A 150 -15.62 -15.87 27.15
CA ASP A 150 -14.93 -15.36 28.38
C ASP A 150 -14.17 -14.03 28.10
N PRO A 151 -14.54 -12.88 28.71
CA PRO A 151 -13.86 -11.60 28.53
C PRO A 151 -12.65 -11.45 29.47
N ARG A 152 -11.69 -12.36 29.43
CA ARG A 152 -10.49 -12.28 30.28
C ARG A 152 -9.23 -11.97 29.50
N VAL A 153 -8.74 -10.76 29.77
CA VAL A 153 -7.36 -10.24 29.72
C VAL A 153 -6.59 -10.51 28.41
N PRO A 154 -6.21 -9.48 27.64
CA PRO A 154 -5.37 -9.66 26.46
C PRO A 154 -3.95 -10.05 26.90
N GLU A 155 -3.64 -11.34 26.85
CA GLU A 155 -2.27 -11.86 27.01
C GLU A 155 -1.39 -11.39 25.84
N CYS A 156 -0.10 -11.14 26.13
CA CYS A 156 0.88 -10.75 25.12
C CYS A 156 0.84 -11.71 23.93
N PRO A 157 0.74 -11.22 22.68
CA PRO A 157 0.67 -12.09 21.52
C PRO A 157 1.93 -12.94 21.43
N ASP A 158 1.76 -14.26 21.37
CA ASP A 158 2.85 -15.21 21.18
C ASP A 158 3.49 -14.95 19.81
N LEU A 159 4.71 -14.38 19.83
CA LEU A 159 5.51 -14.07 18.66
C LEU A 159 5.83 -15.32 17.81
N SER A 160 5.65 -16.52 18.35
CA SER A 160 5.93 -17.79 17.66
C SER A 160 5.01 -18.06 16.46
N THR A 161 3.80 -17.49 16.45
CA THR A 161 2.78 -17.73 15.39
C THR A 161 2.64 -16.58 14.39
N SER A 162 3.27 -15.44 14.69
CA SER A 162 3.18 -14.25 13.86
C SER A 162 4.06 -14.41 12.62
N GLN A 163 3.43 -14.37 11.45
CA GLN A 163 4.13 -14.54 10.20
C GLN A 163 4.37 -13.21 9.50
N LEU A 164 5.59 -12.99 9.02
CA LEU A 164 5.92 -11.80 8.24
C LEU A 164 5.16 -11.81 6.90
N ARG A 165 4.40 -10.74 6.64
CA ARG A 165 3.62 -10.53 5.42
C ARG A 165 4.04 -9.22 4.74
N TRP A 166 3.90 -9.22 3.42
CA TRP A 166 4.18 -8.07 2.58
C TRP A 166 2.88 -7.40 2.14
N GLY A 167 2.91 -6.08 2.04
CA GLY A 167 1.81 -5.26 1.55
C GLY A 167 2.31 -4.20 0.59
N ILE A 168 1.62 -4.03 -0.54
CA ILE A 168 1.87 -2.95 -1.50
C ILE A 168 0.68 -1.99 -1.41
N VAL A 169 0.96 -0.72 -1.13
CA VAL A 169 -0.06 0.33 -1.11
C VAL A 169 0.08 1.14 -2.39
N MET A 170 -1.01 1.25 -3.12
CA MET A 170 -1.08 1.91 -4.42
C MET A 170 -2.35 2.75 -4.54
N GLU A 171 -2.40 3.56 -5.59
CA GLU A 171 -3.59 4.31 -5.96
C GLU A 171 -4.81 3.40 -6.15
N LEU A 172 -5.98 3.88 -5.72
CA LEU A 172 -7.24 3.19 -5.91
C LEU A 172 -7.87 3.64 -7.22
N CYS A 173 -8.13 2.71 -8.13
CA CYS A 173 -8.99 2.95 -9.28
C CYS A 173 -10.46 2.83 -8.85
N PRO A 174 -11.22 3.94 -8.69
CA PRO A 174 -12.55 3.90 -8.07
C PRO A 174 -13.59 3.16 -8.92
N CYS A 175 -13.35 3.08 -10.24
CA CYS A 175 -14.24 2.40 -11.18
C CYS A 175 -13.94 0.90 -11.31
N GLY A 176 -12.99 0.35 -10.55
CA GLY A 176 -12.58 -1.04 -10.66
C GLY A 176 -11.74 -1.31 -11.91
N ASP A 177 -11.80 -2.53 -12.42
CA ASP A 177 -11.12 -2.92 -13.65
C ASP A 177 -12.07 -2.89 -14.86
N LEU A 178 -11.46 -2.84 -16.05
CA LEU A 178 -12.19 -2.75 -17.31
C LEU A 178 -13.02 -4.01 -17.59
N HIS A 179 -12.60 -5.17 -17.10
CA HIS A 179 -13.31 -6.42 -17.36
C HIS A 179 -14.67 -6.42 -16.64
N ASP A 180 -14.68 -6.11 -15.35
CA ASP A 180 -15.90 -5.97 -14.55
C ASP A 180 -16.80 -4.85 -15.09
N PHE A 181 -16.19 -3.76 -15.54
CA PHE A 181 -16.93 -2.66 -16.18
C PHE A 181 -17.64 -3.11 -17.46
N LEU A 182 -16.95 -3.82 -18.35
CA LEU A 182 -17.52 -4.34 -19.61
C LEU A 182 -18.59 -5.40 -19.37
N ILE A 183 -18.42 -6.27 -18.37
CA ILE A 183 -19.45 -7.24 -17.97
C ILE A 183 -20.73 -6.51 -17.52
N SER A 184 -20.58 -5.42 -16.76
CA SER A 184 -21.71 -4.72 -16.18
C SER A 184 -22.42 -3.78 -17.16
N ASN A 185 -21.69 -3.18 -18.11
CA ASN A 185 -22.21 -2.13 -19.00
C ASN A 185 -22.31 -2.57 -20.47
N GLY A 186 -21.79 -3.74 -20.83
CA GLY A 186 -21.68 -4.20 -22.21
C GLY A 186 -20.46 -3.60 -22.94
N SER A 187 -20.47 -3.73 -24.27
CA SER A 187 -19.41 -3.21 -25.13
C SER A 187 -19.31 -1.69 -25.09
N VAL A 188 -18.09 -1.16 -25.00
CA VAL A 188 -17.81 0.29 -25.06
C VAL A 188 -17.71 0.71 -26.53
N SER A 189 -18.24 1.90 -26.85
CA SER A 189 -18.12 2.47 -28.20
C SER A 189 -16.67 2.83 -28.53
N GLU A 190 -16.29 2.81 -29.80
CA GLU A 190 -14.93 3.17 -30.24
C GLU A 190 -14.49 4.57 -29.78
N ALA A 191 -15.41 5.55 -29.79
CA ALA A 191 -15.12 6.90 -29.32
C ALA A 191 -14.74 6.93 -27.84
N ALA A 192 -15.46 6.16 -27.00
CA ALA A 192 -15.19 6.08 -25.57
C ALA A 192 -13.91 5.28 -25.27
N CYS A 193 -13.46 4.39 -26.15
CA CYS A 193 -12.17 3.69 -26.01
C CYS A 193 -10.96 4.62 -26.17
N LEU A 194 -11.12 5.80 -26.79
CA LEU A 194 -10.04 6.78 -26.95
C LEU A 194 -9.88 7.70 -25.74
N GLU A 195 -10.88 7.74 -24.84
CA GLU A 195 -10.89 8.57 -23.64
C GLU A 195 -10.39 7.81 -22.38
N ILE A 196 -10.19 6.49 -22.50
CA ILE A 196 -9.68 5.59 -21.45
C ILE A 196 -8.18 5.38 -21.63
#